data_AF-A0AAV2PVH6-F1
#
_entry.id   AF-A0AAV2PVH6-F1
#
_cell.length_a   1.000
_cell.length_b   1.000
_cell.length_c   1.000
_cell.angle_alpha   90.00
_cell.angle_beta   90.00
_cell.angle_gamma   90.00
#
_symmetry.space_group_name_H-M   'P 1'
#
loop_
_entity.id
_entity.type
_entity.pdbx_description
1 polymer ?
#
loop_
_entity_poly.entity_id
_entity_poly.type
_entity_poly.pdbx_seq_one_letter_code
_entity_poly.pdbx_strand_id
1 'polypeptide(L)'
;MPNDPTMPPTLPYFTKYILSSLGQTVICADGDADYDIMKFAVETPECIGVVANYTDYLAYPSSKPVFTPEFSHPENDKALMWHKPALLQTLRLKEDDMPVFPCLMGNDLTKDYSVELKQFKRRLGGEWTQSVARKLNSSKSKNGCNLNLFEDQVLSHCGDSIFSAVVKSYILPTHISPWLRSGSYSVGNESARVNKFQCSEQYLVEAKMHSHWIHEILKFGVQKALTSYENGIFEPQFVVYRYIRERLYGIILSETISDKKEVEEWIGYNYSKDVELCHPVPIMYKSEEIKLQQLWEADFPQNDKINIFEECLGLKGHNDALHVLAPNLPEYLVVSSYLLHYMARNMASLTQHDLECLIECAVWCKDISVSYIKELPQVKSKTRAVELASHYCRGLQLLLNANIVCGKPFNQESFIPTNTFDGSLFQSIYQEPLKFQKTSKQFRKILMDLSQSKAGNDLTKNDLQQITSDIGTVSLSK
;
A
#
# COMPACT_ATOMS: atom_id res chain seq x y z
N MET A 1 -20.46 15.32 -0.03
CA MET A 1 -19.70 14.45 0.89
C MET A 1 -18.52 15.27 1.36
N PRO A 2 -18.30 15.45 2.66
CA PRO A 2 -17.04 16.03 3.12
C PRO A 2 -15.92 15.04 2.76
N ASN A 3 -14.79 15.60 2.32
CA ASN A 3 -13.56 14.92 1.96
C ASN A 3 -13.27 13.77 2.93
N ASP A 4 -13.48 12.54 2.50
CA ASP A 4 -12.88 11.39 3.16
C ASP A 4 -11.37 11.54 2.89
N PRO A 5 -10.52 11.75 3.92
CA PRO A 5 -9.09 11.85 3.71
C PRO A 5 -8.63 10.48 3.24
N THR A 6 -8.50 10.31 1.92
CA THR A 6 -7.92 9.10 1.35
C THR A 6 -6.54 8.93 1.97
N MET A 7 -6.37 7.82 2.69
CA MET A 7 -5.08 7.46 3.26
C MET A 7 -4.04 7.52 2.12
N PRO A 8 -2.89 8.20 2.31
CA PRO A 8 -1.88 8.27 1.27
C PRO A 8 -1.53 6.84 0.82
N PRO A 9 -1.56 6.52 -0.49
CA PRO A 9 -1.42 5.13 -0.95
C PRO A 9 -0.04 4.52 -0.66
N THR A 10 0.93 5.35 -0.28
CA THR A 10 2.23 4.92 0.25
C THR A 10 2.14 4.35 1.67
N LEU A 11 1.21 4.84 2.49
CA LEU A 11 1.08 4.45 3.90
C LEU A 11 0.74 2.96 4.08
N PRO A 12 -0.32 2.39 3.45
CA PRO A 12 -0.63 0.96 3.63
C PRO A 12 0.51 0.06 3.13
N TYR A 13 1.26 0.51 2.12
CA TYR A 13 2.40 -0.23 1.61
C TYR A 13 3.51 -0.38 2.67
N PHE A 14 3.88 0.71 3.37
CA PHE A 14 4.90 0.63 4.42
C PHE A 14 4.41 -0.01 5.71
N THR A 15 3.12 0.11 6.05
CA THR A 15 2.54 -0.50 7.26
C THR A 15 2.89 -1.97 7.39
N LYS A 16 2.85 -2.75 6.30
CA LYS A 16 3.26 -4.15 6.30
C LYS A 16 4.69 -4.33 6.80
N TYR A 17 5.64 -3.58 6.25
CA TYR A 17 7.06 -3.70 6.60
C TYR A 17 7.34 -3.23 8.02
N ILE A 18 6.67 -2.17 8.47
CA ILE A 18 6.76 -1.66 9.85
C ILE A 18 6.24 -2.71 10.84
N LEU A 19 5.07 -3.29 10.57
CA LEU A 19 4.50 -4.33 11.44
C LEU A 19 5.40 -5.57 11.47
N SER A 20 5.94 -5.98 10.32
CA SER A 20 6.87 -7.11 10.24
C SER A 20 8.17 -6.86 11.00
N SER A 21 8.75 -5.65 10.97
CA SER A 21 9.96 -5.34 11.76
C SER A 21 9.67 -5.29 13.27
N LEU A 22 8.42 -5.02 13.67
CA LEU A 22 7.95 -5.13 15.05
C LEU A 22 7.58 -6.59 15.44
N GLY A 23 7.94 -7.58 14.62
CA GLY A 23 7.69 -8.99 14.87
C GLY A 23 6.22 -9.41 14.70
N GLN A 24 5.37 -8.57 14.09
CA GLN A 24 3.97 -8.89 13.85
C GLN A 24 3.80 -9.73 12.57
N THR A 25 2.88 -10.69 12.62
CA THR A 25 2.47 -11.43 11.43
C THR A 25 1.55 -10.56 10.57
N VAL A 26 1.92 -10.34 9.31
CA VAL A 26 1.12 -9.58 8.35
C VAL A 26 0.71 -10.48 7.20
N ILE A 27 -0.58 -10.51 6.90
CA ILE A 27 -1.17 -11.30 5.82
C ILE A 27 -1.73 -10.33 4.79
N CYS A 28 -1.40 -10.54 3.52
CA CYS A 28 -2.03 -9.81 2.41
C CYS A 28 -3.26 -10.59 1.94
N ALA A 29 -4.42 -9.94 1.94
CA ALA A 29 -5.64 -10.49 1.38
C ALA A 29 -5.47 -10.75 -0.13
N ASP A 30 -6.11 -11.81 -0.62
CA ASP A 30 -6.11 -12.22 -2.02
C ASP A 30 -7.28 -11.62 -2.80
N GLY A 31 -8.30 -11.12 -2.10
CA GLY A 31 -9.42 -10.41 -2.70
C GLY A 31 -10.01 -9.41 -1.72
N ASP A 32 -11.24 -9.67 -1.30
CA ASP A 32 -11.92 -8.85 -0.30
C ASP A 32 -11.24 -9.04 1.08
N ALA A 33 -10.70 -7.94 1.62
CA ALA A 33 -9.98 -7.98 2.88
C ALA A 33 -10.87 -8.38 4.05
N ASP A 34 -12.14 -7.98 4.08
CA ASP A 34 -13.06 -8.31 5.17
C ASP A 34 -13.40 -9.80 5.13
N TYR A 35 -13.55 -10.37 3.93
CA TYR A 35 -13.73 -11.80 3.73
C TYR A 35 -12.52 -12.60 4.25
N ASP A 36 -11.32 -12.23 3.80
CA ASP A 36 -10.10 -12.96 4.16
C ASP A 36 -9.77 -12.85 5.64
N ILE A 37 -10.01 -11.68 6.26
CA ILE A 37 -9.88 -11.49 7.71
C ILE A 37 -10.85 -12.42 8.45
N MET A 38 -12.11 -12.48 8.05
CA MET A 38 -13.10 -13.35 8.72
C MET A 38 -12.83 -14.82 8.51
N LYS A 39 -12.43 -15.20 7.29
CA LYS A 39 -12.02 -16.57 6.98
C LYS A 39 -10.85 -16.98 7.86
N PHE A 40 -9.80 -16.16 7.92
CA PHE A 40 -8.64 -16.42 8.77
C PHE A 40 -9.02 -16.53 10.25
N ALA A 41 -9.85 -15.60 10.75
CA ALA A 41 -10.29 -15.60 12.14
C ALA A 41 -11.06 -16.88 12.51
N VAL A 42 -11.91 -17.38 11.60
CA VAL A 42 -12.70 -18.62 11.81
C VAL A 42 -11.85 -19.87 11.70
N GLU A 43 -10.93 -19.93 10.72
CA GLU A 43 -10.05 -21.07 10.48
C GLU A 43 -8.93 -21.20 11.52
N THR A 44 -8.62 -20.12 12.26
CA THR A 44 -7.58 -20.09 13.30
C THR A 44 -8.19 -20.24 14.71
N PRO A 45 -8.01 -21.39 15.40
CA PRO A 45 -8.57 -21.60 16.73
C PRO A 45 -8.08 -20.59 17.78
N GLU A 46 -6.82 -20.18 17.71
CA GLU A 46 -6.17 -19.25 18.65
C GLU A 46 -6.64 -17.80 18.46
N CYS A 47 -7.28 -17.50 17.33
CA CYS A 47 -7.83 -16.16 17.08
C CYS A 47 -9.05 -15.92 17.97
N ILE A 48 -8.94 -14.98 18.92
CA ILE A 48 -10.01 -14.68 19.88
C ILE A 48 -11.10 -13.75 19.33
N GLY A 49 -10.90 -13.14 18.15
CA GLY A 49 -11.85 -12.24 17.50
C GLY A 49 -11.17 -11.26 16.53
N VAL A 50 -11.98 -10.39 15.93
CA VAL A 50 -11.55 -9.39 14.94
C VAL A 50 -11.62 -8.00 15.54
N VAL A 51 -10.57 -7.19 15.36
CA VAL A 51 -10.55 -5.77 15.76
C VAL A 51 -10.79 -4.91 14.53
N ALA A 52 -11.90 -4.19 14.50
CA ALA A 52 -12.27 -3.33 13.39
C ALA A 52 -13.21 -2.19 13.79
N ASN A 53 -13.13 -1.07 13.07
CA ASN A 53 -14.02 0.08 13.25
C ASN A 53 -15.38 -0.11 12.55
N TYR A 54 -15.50 -1.11 11.68
CA TYR A 54 -16.69 -1.37 10.89
C TYR A 54 -17.47 -2.56 11.44
N THR A 55 -18.79 -2.51 11.31
CA THR A 55 -19.69 -3.58 11.79
C THR A 55 -19.99 -4.64 10.74
N ASP A 56 -19.43 -4.52 9.52
CA ASP A 56 -19.71 -5.42 8.41
C ASP A 56 -19.25 -6.85 8.69
N TYR A 57 -18.25 -7.02 9.56
CA TYR A 57 -17.84 -8.31 10.12
C TYR A 57 -18.96 -9.09 10.82
N LEU A 58 -20.00 -8.41 11.33
CA LEU A 58 -21.17 -9.05 11.94
C LEU A 58 -22.06 -9.78 10.91
N ALA A 59 -21.96 -9.41 9.63
CA ALA A 59 -22.69 -10.05 8.52
C ALA A 59 -22.25 -11.50 8.30
N TYR A 60 -20.98 -11.80 8.60
CA TYR A 60 -20.44 -13.15 8.44
C TYR A 60 -21.02 -14.08 9.50
N PRO A 61 -21.46 -15.29 9.12
CA PRO A 61 -22.00 -16.29 10.05
C PRO A 61 -20.84 -16.94 10.83
N SER A 62 -20.38 -16.22 11.85
CA SER A 62 -19.29 -16.58 12.74
C SER A 62 -19.59 -16.24 14.20
N SER A 63 -19.11 -17.10 15.10
CA SER A 63 -19.11 -16.91 16.55
C SER A 63 -17.95 -16.04 17.04
N LYS A 64 -17.00 -15.68 16.17
CA LYS A 64 -15.86 -14.83 16.52
C LYS A 64 -16.37 -13.42 16.90
N PRO A 65 -15.99 -12.88 18.08
CA PRO A 65 -16.37 -11.53 18.48
C PRO A 65 -15.73 -10.48 17.57
N VAL A 66 -16.42 -9.35 17.42
CA VAL A 66 -15.90 -8.16 16.75
C VAL A 66 -15.70 -7.06 17.81
N PHE A 67 -14.52 -6.47 17.83
CA PHE A 67 -14.10 -5.43 18.76
C PHE A 67 -13.88 -4.13 18.00
N THR A 68 -14.53 -3.04 18.44
CA THR A 68 -14.28 -1.71 17.90
C THR A 68 -13.41 -0.93 18.87
N PRO A 69 -12.17 -0.56 18.49
CA PRO A 69 -11.27 0.16 19.39
C PRO A 69 -11.72 1.61 19.59
N GLU A 70 -11.64 2.08 20.83
CA GLU A 70 -11.78 3.48 21.23
C GLU A 70 -10.40 4.05 21.53
N PHE A 71 -9.62 4.33 20.48
CA PHE A 71 -8.30 4.95 20.63
C PHE A 71 -8.47 6.40 21.08
N SER A 72 -8.35 6.64 22.38
CA SER A 72 -8.42 7.98 22.97
C SER A 72 -7.10 8.38 23.63
N HIS A 73 -6.40 7.44 24.26
CA HIS A 73 -5.08 7.65 24.86
C HIS A 73 -4.36 6.30 25.05
N PRO A 74 -3.05 6.19 24.77
CA PRO A 74 -2.29 4.93 24.86
C PRO A 74 -2.28 4.24 26.24
N GLU A 75 -2.74 4.91 27.30
CA GLU A 75 -2.83 4.36 28.66
C GLU A 75 -4.26 3.95 29.07
N ASN A 76 -5.26 4.21 28.23
CA ASN A 76 -6.68 3.96 28.51
C ASN A 76 -7.41 3.38 27.29
N ASP A 77 -6.70 2.59 26.48
CA ASP A 77 -7.30 1.95 25.31
C ASP A 77 -8.40 0.97 25.74
N LYS A 78 -9.61 1.24 25.27
CA LYS A 78 -10.78 0.38 25.44
C LYS A 78 -11.23 -0.12 24.08
N ALA A 79 -11.91 -1.25 24.06
CA ALA A 79 -12.60 -1.71 22.87
C ALA A 79 -14.03 -2.13 23.23
N LEU A 80 -14.98 -1.72 22.39
CA LEU A 80 -16.36 -2.16 22.47
C LEU A 80 -16.48 -3.53 21.82
N MET A 81 -16.94 -4.53 22.55
CA MET A 81 -17.25 -5.84 21.98
C MET A 81 -18.71 -5.89 21.52
N TRP A 82 -18.92 -6.17 20.24
CA TRP A 82 -20.26 -6.36 19.69
C TRP A 82 -20.86 -7.69 20.13
N HIS A 83 -21.92 -7.64 20.94
CA HIS A 83 -22.60 -8.84 21.43
C HIS A 83 -23.60 -9.40 20.41
N LYS A 84 -23.08 -10.04 19.35
CA LYS A 84 -23.88 -10.61 18.25
C LYS A 84 -25.04 -11.51 18.70
N PRO A 85 -24.91 -12.40 19.70
CA PRO A 85 -26.05 -13.22 20.15
C PRO A 85 -27.24 -12.39 20.71
N ALA A 86 -26.96 -11.25 21.35
CA ALA A 86 -28.00 -10.37 21.89
C ALA A 86 -28.67 -9.57 20.78
N LEU A 87 -27.90 -9.17 19.76
CA LEU A 87 -28.44 -8.58 18.53
C LEU A 87 -29.40 -9.55 17.83
N LEU A 88 -28.97 -10.79 17.61
CA LEU A 88 -29.79 -11.85 17.01
C LEU A 88 -31.06 -12.11 17.82
N GLN A 89 -30.96 -12.18 19.16
CA GLN A 89 -32.12 -12.36 20.04
C GLN A 89 -33.12 -11.20 19.93
N THR A 90 -32.65 -9.95 19.99
CA THR A 90 -33.49 -8.75 19.88
C THR A 90 -34.21 -8.68 18.53
N LEU A 91 -33.50 -9.00 17.45
CA LEU A 91 -34.06 -9.01 16.09
C LEU A 91 -34.86 -10.28 15.78
N ARG A 92 -34.82 -11.28 16.68
CA ARG A 92 -35.37 -12.63 16.49
C ARG A 92 -34.82 -13.30 15.23
N LEU A 93 -33.56 -13.06 14.91
CA LEU A 93 -32.84 -13.64 13.79
C LEU A 93 -31.97 -14.81 14.26
N LYS A 94 -31.63 -15.69 13.32
CA LYS A 94 -30.61 -16.73 13.48
C LYS A 94 -29.32 -16.26 12.84
N GLU A 95 -28.23 -16.92 13.20
CA GLU A 95 -26.91 -16.62 12.63
C GLU A 95 -26.90 -16.75 11.10
N ASP A 96 -27.58 -17.76 10.56
CA ASP A 96 -27.74 -18.00 9.13
C ASP A 96 -28.45 -16.87 8.35
N ASP A 97 -29.11 -15.94 9.06
CA ASP A 97 -29.78 -14.79 8.43
C ASP A 97 -28.83 -13.61 8.20
N MET A 98 -27.66 -13.61 8.86
CA MET A 98 -26.71 -12.50 8.82
C MET A 98 -26.09 -12.24 7.45
N PRO A 99 -25.93 -13.21 6.54
CA PRO A 99 -25.55 -12.90 5.15
C PRO A 99 -26.62 -12.11 4.38
N VAL A 100 -27.89 -12.22 4.76
CA VAL A 100 -29.03 -11.61 4.05
C VAL A 100 -29.42 -10.27 4.67
N PHE A 101 -29.43 -10.18 6.00
CA PHE A 101 -29.96 -9.04 6.74
C PHE A 101 -29.23 -7.70 6.45
N PRO A 102 -27.89 -7.61 6.50
CA PRO A 102 -27.11 -6.41 6.15
C PRO A 102 -27.29 -6.00 4.69
N CYS A 103 -27.41 -6.96 3.76
CA CYS A 103 -27.70 -6.69 2.35
C CYS A 103 -29.05 -5.97 2.17
N LEU A 104 -30.02 -6.23 3.05
CA LEU A 104 -31.30 -5.49 3.09
C LEU A 104 -31.21 -4.17 3.84
N MET A 105 -30.36 -4.08 4.87
CA MET A 105 -30.08 -2.84 5.59
C MET A 105 -29.25 -1.86 4.76
N GLY A 106 -28.59 -2.34 3.71
CA GLY A 106 -27.72 -1.58 2.81
C GLY A 106 -26.32 -1.47 3.38
N ASN A 107 -25.34 -1.92 2.61
CA ASN A 107 -23.90 -1.79 2.83
C ASN A 107 -23.22 -1.26 1.56
N ASP A 108 -21.91 -1.14 1.59
CA ASP A 108 -21.07 -0.70 0.49
C ASP A 108 -21.17 -1.58 -0.78
N LEU A 109 -21.45 -2.88 -0.63
CA LEU A 109 -21.69 -3.85 -1.71
C LEU A 109 -23.08 -3.72 -2.34
N THR A 110 -24.01 -2.96 -1.74
CA THR A 110 -25.40 -2.85 -2.21
C THR A 110 -25.67 -1.67 -3.17
N LYS A 111 -24.60 -1.01 -3.66
CA LYS A 111 -24.71 0.21 -4.49
C LYS A 111 -25.56 -0.01 -5.75
N ASP A 112 -25.37 -1.17 -6.40
CA ASP A 112 -26.00 -1.51 -7.68
C ASP A 112 -27.52 -1.71 -7.60
N TYR A 113 -28.09 -1.85 -6.39
CA TYR A 113 -29.53 -1.98 -6.16
C TYR A 113 -30.02 -1.09 -4.99
N SER A 114 -29.32 0.03 -4.79
CA SER A 114 -29.59 0.96 -3.69
C SER A 114 -30.94 1.68 -3.82
N VAL A 115 -31.49 1.78 -5.04
CA VAL A 115 -32.81 2.39 -5.30
C VAL A 115 -33.92 1.45 -4.84
N GLU A 116 -33.84 0.18 -5.20
CA GLU A 116 -34.74 -0.91 -4.83
C GLU A 116 -34.76 -1.07 -3.32
N LEU A 117 -33.59 -1.05 -2.67
CA LEU A 117 -33.48 -1.08 -1.20
C LEU A 117 -34.18 0.08 -0.53
N LYS A 118 -34.02 1.30 -1.05
CA LYS A 118 -34.72 2.48 -0.51
C LYS A 118 -36.23 2.35 -0.66
N GLN A 119 -36.72 1.88 -1.80
CA GLN A 119 -38.15 1.64 -2.01
C GLN A 119 -38.69 0.55 -1.07
N PHE A 120 -37.94 -0.54 -0.90
CA PHE A 120 -38.27 -1.60 0.05
C PHE A 120 -38.39 -1.08 1.49
N LYS A 121 -37.37 -0.38 2.01
CA LYS A 121 -37.39 0.18 3.37
C LYS A 121 -38.54 1.17 3.57
N ARG A 122 -38.83 1.99 2.56
CA ARG A 122 -39.99 2.92 2.59
C ARG A 122 -41.32 2.16 2.68
N ARG A 123 -41.49 1.06 1.96
CA ARG A 123 -42.70 0.21 2.03
C ARG A 123 -42.89 -0.44 3.39
N LEU A 124 -41.80 -0.77 4.08
CA LEU A 124 -41.86 -1.37 5.42
C LEU A 124 -42.34 -0.38 6.49
N GLY A 125 -41.89 0.87 6.41
CA GLY A 125 -42.17 1.90 7.42
C GLY A 125 -41.57 1.60 8.80
N GLY A 126 -41.64 2.60 9.68
CA GLY A 126 -41.13 2.51 11.05
C GLY A 126 -39.60 2.40 11.15
N GLU A 127 -39.11 1.86 12.27
CA GLU A 127 -37.69 1.62 12.51
C GLU A 127 -37.21 0.47 11.60
N TRP A 128 -36.24 0.78 10.72
CA TRP A 128 -35.84 -0.09 9.62
C TRP A 128 -35.26 -1.42 10.11
N THR A 129 -34.42 -1.41 11.14
CA THR A 129 -33.72 -2.60 11.65
C THR A 129 -34.71 -3.67 12.06
N GLN A 130 -35.69 -3.31 12.90
CA GLN A 130 -36.72 -4.23 13.37
C GLN A 130 -37.71 -4.59 12.26
N SER A 131 -38.05 -3.65 11.37
CA SER A 131 -39.00 -3.92 10.28
C SER A 131 -38.42 -4.87 9.22
N VAL A 132 -37.14 -4.71 8.87
CA VAL A 132 -36.43 -5.62 7.96
C VAL A 132 -36.31 -7.01 8.58
N ALA A 133 -35.91 -7.10 9.86
CA ALA A 133 -35.81 -8.37 10.57
C ALA A 133 -37.17 -9.10 10.66
N ARG A 134 -38.25 -8.37 10.96
CA ARG A 134 -39.63 -8.90 10.96
C ARG A 134 -40.02 -9.44 9.58
N LYS A 135 -39.73 -8.69 8.50
CA LYS A 135 -40.02 -9.13 7.13
C LYS A 135 -39.26 -10.40 6.77
N LEU A 136 -37.95 -10.46 7.06
CA LEU A 136 -37.11 -11.62 6.82
C LEU A 136 -37.66 -12.88 7.52
N ASN A 137 -38.01 -12.76 8.79
CA ASN A 137 -38.65 -13.83 9.56
C ASN A 137 -39.99 -14.28 8.97
N SER A 138 -40.86 -13.34 8.61
CA SER A 138 -42.18 -13.66 8.05
C SER A 138 -42.08 -14.39 6.71
N SER A 139 -41.09 -14.04 5.89
CA SER A 139 -40.87 -14.69 4.60
C SER A 139 -40.28 -16.09 4.76
N LYS A 140 -39.36 -16.31 5.71
CA LYS A 140 -38.88 -17.67 6.05
C LYS A 140 -40.00 -18.60 6.46
N SER A 141 -40.91 -18.12 7.32
CA SER A 141 -42.05 -18.94 7.77
C SER A 141 -43.00 -19.31 6.63
N LYS A 142 -43.08 -18.50 5.57
CA LYS A 142 -43.98 -18.75 4.43
C LYS A 142 -43.35 -19.59 3.33
N ASN A 143 -42.09 -19.31 2.98
CA ASN A 143 -41.46 -19.81 1.76
C ASN A 143 -40.18 -20.62 2.03
N GLY A 144 -39.84 -20.86 3.30
CA GLY A 144 -38.52 -21.36 3.70
C GLY A 144 -37.41 -20.35 3.43
N CYS A 145 -36.16 -20.79 3.56
CA CYS A 145 -34.97 -20.00 3.23
C CYS A 145 -34.69 -20.07 1.71
N ASN A 146 -35.62 -19.66 0.86
CA ASN A 146 -35.38 -19.57 -0.58
C ASN A 146 -35.05 -18.12 -0.96
N LEU A 147 -33.76 -17.85 -1.22
CA LEU A 147 -33.29 -16.49 -1.50
C LEU A 147 -33.94 -15.86 -2.73
N ASN A 148 -34.09 -16.60 -3.83
CA ASN A 148 -34.67 -16.07 -5.07
C ASN A 148 -36.14 -15.66 -4.87
N LEU A 149 -36.95 -16.52 -4.23
CA LEU A 149 -38.34 -16.18 -3.91
C LEU A 149 -38.46 -14.99 -2.96
N PHE A 150 -37.46 -14.80 -2.09
CA PHE A 150 -37.40 -13.68 -1.18
C PHE A 150 -37.01 -12.39 -1.90
N GLU A 151 -36.03 -12.46 -2.81
CA GLU A 151 -35.61 -11.36 -3.67
C GLU A 151 -36.79 -10.83 -4.50
N ASP A 152 -37.53 -11.71 -5.18
CA ASP A 152 -38.73 -11.34 -5.97
C ASP A 152 -39.77 -10.55 -5.16
N GLN A 153 -39.92 -10.90 -3.87
CA GLN A 153 -40.89 -10.25 -2.97
C GLN A 153 -40.42 -8.87 -2.48
N VAL A 154 -39.11 -8.64 -2.47
CA VAL A 154 -38.48 -7.54 -1.71
C VAL A 154 -37.83 -6.53 -2.63
N LEU A 155 -37.13 -6.99 -3.67
CA LEU A 155 -36.36 -6.21 -4.63
C LEU A 155 -36.88 -6.42 -6.05
N SER A 156 -38.20 -6.31 -6.24
CA SER A 156 -38.86 -6.38 -7.55
C SER A 156 -38.04 -5.63 -8.61
N HIS A 157 -37.41 -6.37 -9.55
CA HIS A 157 -36.54 -5.91 -10.65
C HIS A 157 -35.03 -5.72 -10.36
N CYS A 158 -34.49 -6.16 -9.22
CA CYS A 158 -33.05 -6.39 -9.13
C CYS A 158 -32.73 -7.60 -10.02
N GLY A 159 -31.79 -7.49 -10.96
CA GLY A 159 -31.45 -8.63 -11.81
C GLY A 159 -31.03 -9.81 -10.92
N ASP A 160 -31.68 -10.97 -11.08
CA ASP A 160 -31.66 -12.18 -10.23
C ASP A 160 -30.27 -12.66 -9.74
N SER A 161 -29.19 -12.12 -10.29
CA SER A 161 -27.81 -12.45 -9.97
C SER A 161 -27.12 -11.50 -8.98
N ILE A 162 -27.53 -10.22 -8.87
CA ILE A 162 -26.76 -9.20 -8.15
C ILE A 162 -26.91 -9.36 -6.63
N PHE A 163 -28.15 -9.37 -6.11
CA PHE A 163 -28.38 -9.55 -4.67
C PHE A 163 -27.85 -10.91 -4.19
N SER A 164 -28.10 -11.98 -4.95
CA SER A 164 -27.56 -13.31 -4.68
C SER A 164 -26.03 -13.32 -4.62
N ALA A 165 -25.35 -12.60 -5.52
CA ALA A 165 -23.88 -12.49 -5.51
C ALA A 165 -23.37 -11.78 -4.25
N VAL A 166 -24.02 -10.69 -3.83
CA VAL A 166 -23.64 -9.97 -2.60
C VAL A 166 -23.90 -10.83 -1.35
N VAL A 167 -25.01 -11.56 -1.27
CA VAL A 167 -25.24 -12.49 -0.15
C VAL A 167 -24.16 -13.59 -0.12
N LYS A 168 -23.75 -14.10 -1.29
CA LYS A 168 -22.69 -15.12 -1.41
C LYS A 168 -21.33 -14.61 -0.94
N SER A 169 -21.01 -13.32 -1.07
CA SER A 169 -19.72 -12.78 -0.60
C SER A 169 -19.56 -12.81 0.92
N TYR A 170 -20.66 -12.98 1.68
CA TYR A 170 -20.61 -13.17 3.14
C TYR A 170 -20.56 -14.64 3.58
N ILE A 171 -20.48 -15.59 2.65
CA ILE A 171 -20.46 -17.03 2.96
C ILE A 171 -19.03 -17.54 3.06
N LEU A 172 -18.62 -17.87 4.28
CA LEU A 172 -17.31 -18.47 4.55
C LEU A 172 -17.26 -19.93 4.07
N PRO A 173 -16.09 -20.49 3.70
CA PRO A 173 -15.97 -21.80 3.05
C PRO A 173 -16.54 -22.97 3.87
N THR A 174 -16.49 -22.87 5.20
CA THR A 174 -16.98 -23.89 6.13
C THR A 174 -18.46 -23.75 6.46
N HIS A 175 -19.12 -22.69 5.96
CA HIS A 175 -20.51 -22.39 6.28
C HIS A 175 -21.47 -22.78 5.15
N ILE A 176 -22.51 -23.54 5.49
CA ILE A 176 -23.58 -23.90 4.56
C ILE A 176 -24.80 -23.02 4.88
N SER A 177 -25.07 -22.05 4.01
CA SER A 177 -26.22 -21.17 4.21
C SER A 177 -27.52 -21.86 3.80
N PRO A 178 -28.55 -21.91 4.66
CA PRO A 178 -29.86 -22.44 4.30
C PRO A 178 -30.57 -21.59 3.23
N TRP A 179 -30.14 -20.33 3.05
CA TRP A 179 -30.69 -19.41 2.05
C TRP A 179 -30.27 -19.73 0.62
N LEU A 180 -29.11 -20.37 0.45
CA LEU A 180 -28.53 -20.67 -0.85
C LEU A 180 -28.56 -22.18 -1.07
N ARG A 181 -29.17 -22.64 -2.18
CA ARG A 181 -29.22 -24.08 -2.49
C ARG A 181 -27.81 -24.67 -2.56
N SER A 182 -27.62 -25.86 -1.98
CA SER A 182 -26.36 -26.61 -1.98
C SER A 182 -25.96 -27.03 -3.40
N GLY A 183 -25.28 -26.15 -4.10
CA GLY A 183 -24.37 -26.45 -5.19
C GLY A 183 -23.04 -25.83 -4.79
N SER A 184 -21.92 -26.50 -5.10
CA SER A 184 -20.56 -26.03 -4.82
C SER A 184 -20.48 -24.52 -4.94
N TYR A 185 -20.36 -23.85 -3.81
CA TYR A 185 -20.25 -22.40 -3.75
C TYR A 185 -18.87 -22.08 -4.29
N SER A 186 -18.76 -21.89 -5.61
CA SER A 186 -17.69 -21.04 -6.11
C SER A 186 -17.99 -19.69 -5.49
N VAL A 187 -17.23 -19.36 -4.43
CA VAL A 187 -16.93 -17.98 -4.07
C VAL A 187 -16.82 -17.23 -5.39
N GLY A 188 -17.55 -16.12 -5.52
CA GLY A 188 -17.41 -15.26 -6.68
C GLY A 188 -15.95 -14.87 -6.76
N ASN A 189 -15.17 -15.69 -7.46
CA ASN A 189 -13.86 -15.32 -7.91
C ASN A 189 -14.15 -14.06 -8.70
N GLU A 190 -13.51 -12.99 -8.25
CA GLU A 190 -13.17 -11.82 -9.03
C GLU A 190 -13.40 -12.12 -10.50
N SER A 191 -14.28 -11.33 -11.13
CA SER A 191 -14.36 -11.18 -12.58
C SER A 191 -13.09 -11.74 -13.22
N ALA A 192 -13.19 -12.91 -13.86
CA ALA A 192 -12.06 -13.69 -14.35
C ALA A 192 -11.08 -12.78 -15.10
N ARG A 193 -10.12 -12.20 -14.38
CA ARG A 193 -9.02 -11.46 -14.98
C ARG A 193 -8.08 -12.55 -15.39
N VAL A 194 -8.25 -12.95 -16.65
CA VAL A 194 -7.35 -13.89 -17.31
C VAL A 194 -5.93 -13.40 -17.06
N ASN A 195 -5.04 -14.33 -16.66
CA ASN A 195 -3.63 -14.03 -16.48
C ASN A 195 -3.13 -13.30 -17.73
N LYS A 196 -2.71 -12.03 -17.57
CA LYS A 196 -2.33 -11.17 -18.71
C LYS A 196 -1.05 -11.67 -19.35
N PHE A 197 -0.11 -12.15 -18.53
CA PHE A 197 1.14 -12.72 -18.98
C PHE A 197 1.18 -14.23 -18.71
N GLN A 198 1.73 -14.99 -19.66
CA GLN A 198 1.91 -16.43 -19.47
C GLN A 198 3.17 -16.68 -18.64
N CYS A 199 2.97 -17.29 -17.46
CA CYS A 199 4.02 -17.75 -16.57
C CYS A 199 3.55 -18.98 -15.77
N SER A 200 4.48 -19.72 -15.16
CA SER A 200 4.13 -20.92 -14.40
C SER A 200 3.52 -20.56 -13.04
N GLU A 201 2.62 -21.41 -12.53
CA GLU A 201 1.99 -21.18 -11.22
C GLU A 201 3.03 -21.17 -10.08
N GLN A 202 4.06 -22.01 -10.21
CA GLN A 202 5.18 -22.04 -9.25
C GLN A 202 5.91 -20.70 -9.19
N TYR A 203 6.12 -20.05 -10.34
CA TYR A 203 6.74 -18.73 -10.40
C TYR A 203 5.85 -17.63 -9.81
N LEU A 204 4.53 -17.69 -10.03
CA LEU A 204 3.59 -16.77 -9.38
C LEU A 204 3.58 -16.91 -7.86
N VAL A 205 3.66 -18.13 -7.34
CA VAL A 205 3.76 -18.41 -5.90
C VAL A 205 5.06 -17.83 -5.34
N GLU A 206 6.19 -18.10 -5.98
CA GLU A 206 7.49 -17.53 -5.59
C GLU A 206 7.46 -16.00 -5.59
N ALA A 207 6.95 -15.39 -6.66
CA ALA A 207 6.80 -13.94 -6.76
C ALA A 207 5.96 -13.35 -5.63
N LYS A 208 4.86 -14.01 -5.25
CA LYS A 208 4.00 -13.59 -4.13
C LYS A 208 4.73 -13.67 -2.78
N MET A 209 5.63 -14.65 -2.59
CA MET A 209 6.47 -14.73 -1.39
C MET A 209 7.46 -13.56 -1.29
N HIS A 210 7.96 -13.08 -2.42
CA HIS A 210 8.88 -11.93 -2.46
C HIS A 210 8.14 -10.59 -2.34
N SER A 211 7.06 -10.40 -3.10
CA SER A 211 6.25 -9.19 -3.09
C SER A 211 4.90 -9.37 -3.79
N HIS A 212 3.82 -8.98 -3.10
CA HIS A 212 2.48 -8.89 -3.70
C HIS A 212 2.46 -7.98 -4.93
N TRP A 213 3.30 -6.93 -4.95
CA TRP A 213 3.40 -6.03 -6.09
C TRP A 213 3.93 -6.76 -7.33
N ILE A 214 4.97 -7.58 -7.20
CA ILE A 214 5.52 -8.37 -8.32
C ILE A 214 4.48 -9.37 -8.83
N HIS A 215 3.77 -10.03 -7.91
CA HIS A 215 2.67 -10.94 -8.24
C HIS A 215 1.54 -10.24 -9.03
N GLU A 216 1.08 -9.05 -8.61
CA GLU A 216 0.06 -8.28 -9.34
C GLU A 216 0.52 -7.93 -10.76
N ILE A 217 1.80 -7.55 -10.93
CA ILE A 217 2.36 -7.23 -12.25
C ILE A 217 2.43 -8.50 -13.13
N LEU A 218 2.94 -9.62 -12.61
CA LEU A 218 3.04 -10.87 -13.37
C LEU A 218 1.67 -11.44 -13.75
N LYS A 219 0.73 -11.44 -12.81
CA LYS A 219 -0.58 -12.06 -13.00
C LYS A 219 -1.50 -11.18 -13.83
N PHE A 220 -1.59 -9.89 -13.51
CA PHE A 220 -2.59 -9.00 -14.08
C PHE A 220 -2.00 -7.92 -15.00
N GLY A 221 -0.70 -7.65 -14.92
CA GLY A 221 -0.04 -6.57 -15.65
C GLY A 221 -0.67 -5.20 -15.38
N VAL A 222 -1.00 -4.96 -14.12
CA VAL A 222 -1.62 -3.73 -13.63
C VAL A 222 -0.87 -3.19 -12.42
N GLN A 223 -0.51 -1.90 -12.46
CA GLN A 223 -0.09 -1.11 -11.31
C GLN A 223 -1.23 -0.18 -10.88
N LYS A 224 -1.75 -0.36 -9.66
CA LYS A 224 -2.80 0.49 -9.09
C LYS A 224 -2.22 1.68 -8.31
N ALA A 225 -3.01 2.74 -8.16
CA ALA A 225 -2.79 3.84 -7.21
C ALA A 225 -1.48 4.63 -7.38
N LEU A 226 -1.20 5.08 -8.61
CA LEU A 226 -0.22 6.15 -8.82
C LEU A 226 -0.88 7.50 -8.53
N THR A 227 -0.47 8.16 -7.44
CA THR A 227 -0.99 9.49 -7.09
C THR A 227 -0.41 10.57 -7.99
N SER A 228 -1.27 11.46 -8.47
CA SER A 228 -0.89 12.68 -9.19
C SER A 228 -1.62 13.88 -8.59
N TYR A 229 -0.90 15.00 -8.40
CA TYR A 229 -1.54 16.27 -8.08
C TYR A 229 -1.84 17.02 -9.37
N GLU A 230 -3.11 17.33 -9.50
CA GLU A 230 -3.77 17.81 -10.71
C GLU A 230 -3.29 19.18 -11.19
N ASN A 231 -2.74 19.96 -10.26
CA ASN A 231 -2.05 21.23 -10.47
C ASN A 231 -0.88 21.35 -9.48
N GLY A 232 -0.10 20.27 -9.34
CA GLY A 232 1.07 20.24 -8.47
C GLY A 232 2.16 21.20 -8.95
N ILE A 233 2.95 21.69 -8.01
CA ILE A 233 4.14 22.49 -8.27
C ILE A 233 5.23 21.63 -8.95
N PHE A 234 5.23 20.33 -8.66
CA PHE A 234 6.13 19.35 -9.27
C PHE A 234 5.41 18.54 -10.36
N GLU A 235 6.18 18.04 -11.32
CA GLU A 235 5.70 17.07 -12.29
C GLU A 235 5.09 15.84 -11.58
N PRO A 236 4.02 15.23 -12.12
CA PRO A 236 3.37 14.09 -11.48
C PRO A 236 4.33 12.94 -11.17
N GLN A 237 4.11 12.27 -10.03
CA GLN A 237 4.95 11.16 -9.56
C GLN A 237 5.06 10.02 -10.58
N PHE A 238 3.97 9.72 -11.29
CA PHE A 238 4.00 8.69 -12.32
C PHE A 238 4.94 9.09 -13.49
N VAL A 239 5.03 10.37 -13.84
CA VAL A 239 5.98 10.86 -14.85
C VAL A 239 7.41 10.81 -14.31
N VAL A 240 7.65 11.43 -13.14
CA VAL A 240 8.98 11.54 -12.52
C VAL A 240 9.66 10.18 -12.34
N TYR A 241 8.89 9.17 -11.96
CA TYR A 241 9.40 7.84 -11.65
C TYR A 241 9.20 6.80 -12.77
N ARG A 242 8.77 7.21 -13.98
CA ARG A 242 8.51 6.28 -15.09
C ARG A 242 9.76 5.49 -15.47
N TYR A 243 10.90 6.14 -15.57
CA TYR A 243 12.19 5.52 -15.93
C TYR A 243 12.50 4.27 -15.08
N ILE A 244 12.31 4.39 -13.75
CA ILE A 244 12.54 3.28 -12.82
C ILE A 244 11.54 2.15 -13.10
N ARG A 245 10.24 2.47 -13.22
CA ARG A 245 9.20 1.46 -13.41
C ARG A 245 9.37 0.68 -14.70
N GLU A 246 9.72 1.34 -15.81
CA GLU A 246 10.01 0.69 -17.09
C GLU A 246 11.09 -0.40 -16.93
N ARG A 247 12.15 -0.12 -16.19
CA ARG A 247 13.25 -1.07 -15.92
C ARG A 247 12.86 -2.17 -14.97
N LEU A 248 12.13 -1.85 -13.91
CA LEU A 248 11.62 -2.87 -12.99
C LEU A 248 10.66 -3.83 -13.70
N TYR A 249 9.77 -3.32 -14.54
CA TYR A 249 8.91 -4.17 -15.36
C TYR A 249 9.72 -4.98 -16.38
N GLY A 250 10.81 -4.43 -16.92
CA GLY A 250 11.75 -5.15 -17.78
C GLY A 250 12.29 -6.40 -17.09
N ILE A 251 12.77 -6.27 -15.86
CA ILE A 251 13.24 -7.40 -15.06
C ILE A 251 12.09 -8.35 -14.70
N ILE A 252 10.95 -7.83 -14.19
CA ILE A 252 9.83 -8.66 -13.74
C ILE A 252 9.26 -9.52 -14.88
N LEU A 253 9.11 -8.93 -16.07
CA LEU A 253 8.50 -9.57 -17.22
C LEU A 253 9.50 -10.27 -18.14
N SER A 254 10.80 -10.26 -17.80
CA SER A 254 11.87 -10.89 -18.58
C SER A 254 11.55 -12.35 -18.96
N GLU A 255 10.97 -13.11 -18.02
CA GLU A 255 10.67 -14.54 -18.15
C GLU A 255 9.26 -14.85 -18.65
N THR A 256 8.46 -13.82 -18.95
CA THR A 256 7.09 -14.00 -19.44
C THR A 256 7.04 -14.21 -20.95
N ILE A 257 6.14 -15.08 -21.39
CA ILE A 257 5.88 -15.33 -22.82
C ILE A 257 4.69 -14.45 -23.24
N SER A 258 4.98 -13.31 -23.84
CA SER A 258 3.98 -12.40 -24.42
C SER A 258 4.60 -11.50 -25.48
N ASP A 259 3.90 -11.33 -26.60
CA ASP A 259 4.29 -10.41 -27.68
C ASP A 259 4.13 -8.94 -27.29
N LYS A 260 3.33 -8.65 -26.25
CA LYS A 260 3.14 -7.31 -25.68
C LYS A 260 3.28 -7.37 -24.16
N LYS A 261 4.34 -6.76 -23.63
CA LYS A 261 4.65 -6.73 -22.19
C LYS A 261 4.18 -5.45 -21.47
N GLU A 262 3.24 -4.71 -22.05
CA GLU A 262 2.77 -3.42 -21.51
C GLU A 262 2.05 -3.58 -20.15
N VAL A 263 2.46 -2.77 -19.18
CA VAL A 263 1.83 -2.70 -17.85
C VAL A 263 0.84 -1.53 -17.83
N GLU A 264 -0.38 -1.79 -17.40
CA GLU A 264 -1.41 -0.78 -17.22
C GLU A 264 -1.23 -0.06 -15.88
N GLU A 265 -0.99 1.24 -15.95
CA GLU A 265 -0.75 2.10 -14.81
C GLU A 265 -1.99 2.94 -14.53
N TRP A 266 -2.69 2.63 -13.45
CA TRP A 266 -3.90 3.34 -13.04
C TRP A 266 -3.51 4.57 -12.24
N ILE A 267 -3.79 5.73 -12.83
CA ILE A 267 -3.45 7.04 -12.28
C ILE A 267 -4.67 7.56 -11.52
N GLY A 268 -4.48 7.84 -10.24
CA GLY A 268 -5.51 8.46 -9.41
C GLY A 268 -5.41 9.98 -9.51
N TYR A 269 -6.28 10.59 -10.30
CA TYR A 269 -6.44 12.05 -10.47
C TYR A 269 -7.94 12.35 -10.30
N ASN A 270 -8.35 13.17 -9.33
CA ASN A 270 -9.75 13.55 -9.03
C ASN A 270 -10.84 12.51 -9.42
N TYR A 271 -10.71 11.26 -8.98
CA TYR A 271 -11.66 10.17 -9.29
C TYR A 271 -11.77 9.78 -10.78
N SER A 272 -10.98 10.35 -11.70
CA SER A 272 -10.74 9.80 -13.04
C SER A 272 -9.95 8.49 -12.92
N LYS A 273 -10.28 7.54 -13.80
CA LYS A 273 -9.58 6.27 -13.94
C LYS A 273 -8.78 6.30 -15.23
N ASP A 274 -7.85 7.23 -15.31
CA ASP A 274 -6.95 7.28 -16.46
C ASP A 274 -5.95 6.12 -16.33
N VAL A 275 -5.77 5.40 -17.43
CA VAL A 275 -4.86 4.27 -17.53
C VAL A 275 -3.78 4.64 -18.54
N GLU A 276 -2.54 4.66 -18.10
CA GLU A 276 -1.38 4.79 -18.98
C GLU A 276 -0.73 3.44 -19.22
N LEU A 277 -0.15 3.26 -20.41
CA LEU A 277 0.62 2.07 -20.74
C LEU A 277 2.10 2.35 -20.52
N CYS A 278 2.71 1.59 -19.62
CA CYS A 278 4.14 1.62 -19.35
C CYS A 278 4.82 0.46 -20.06
N HIS A 279 5.86 0.76 -20.84
CA HIS A 279 6.55 -0.22 -21.67
C HIS A 279 7.80 -0.71 -20.94
N PRO A 280 7.95 -2.02 -20.70
CA PRO A 280 9.14 -2.56 -20.07
C PRO A 280 10.41 -2.28 -20.88
N VAL A 281 11.49 -1.94 -20.18
CA VAL A 281 12.82 -1.77 -20.76
C VAL A 281 13.73 -2.85 -20.17
N PRO A 282 14.17 -3.85 -20.96
CA PRO A 282 15.08 -4.88 -20.50
C PRO A 282 16.38 -4.31 -19.94
N ILE A 283 16.91 -4.94 -18.89
CA ILE A 283 18.25 -4.62 -18.37
C ILE A 283 19.22 -5.70 -18.84
N MET A 284 20.33 -5.24 -19.41
CA MET A 284 21.39 -6.12 -19.90
C MET A 284 22.44 -6.35 -18.80
N TYR A 285 22.72 -7.62 -18.48
CA TYR A 285 23.78 -8.07 -17.60
C TYR A 285 24.66 -9.07 -18.35
N LYS A 286 25.97 -8.80 -18.45
CA LYS A 286 26.93 -9.64 -19.20
C LYS A 286 26.46 -9.97 -20.64
N SER A 287 25.86 -8.98 -21.31
CA SER A 287 25.33 -9.07 -22.68
C SER A 287 24.06 -9.92 -22.85
N GLU A 288 23.42 -10.33 -21.76
CA GLU A 288 22.13 -11.04 -21.78
C GLU A 288 21.08 -10.25 -20.97
N GLU A 289 19.80 -10.48 -21.25
CA GLU A 289 18.72 -9.90 -20.44
C GLU A 289 18.72 -10.55 -19.05
N ILE A 290 18.79 -9.73 -18.00
CA ILE A 290 18.73 -10.23 -16.62
C ILE A 290 17.33 -10.76 -16.31
N LYS A 291 17.27 -11.96 -15.75
CA LYS A 291 16.03 -12.60 -15.33
C LYS A 291 15.76 -12.33 -13.86
N LEU A 292 14.48 -12.27 -13.49
CA LEU A 292 14.09 -12.03 -12.11
C LEU A 292 14.56 -13.17 -11.19
N GLN A 293 14.39 -14.42 -11.61
CA GLN A 293 14.80 -15.58 -10.82
C GLN A 293 16.31 -15.58 -10.52
N GLN A 294 17.15 -15.18 -11.48
CA GLN A 294 18.61 -15.08 -11.29
C GLN A 294 18.97 -14.13 -10.14
N LEU A 295 18.24 -13.02 -9.98
CA LEU A 295 18.49 -12.05 -8.92
C LEU A 295 18.09 -12.58 -7.54
N TRP A 296 17.17 -13.55 -7.49
CA TRP A 296 16.73 -14.19 -6.25
C TRP A 296 17.62 -15.36 -5.82
N GLU A 297 18.53 -15.81 -6.68
CA GLU A 297 19.54 -16.80 -6.33
C GLU A 297 20.44 -16.29 -5.20
N ALA A 298 20.73 -17.18 -4.24
CA ALA A 298 21.48 -16.84 -3.03
C ALA A 298 22.95 -16.54 -3.31
N ASP A 299 23.51 -17.13 -4.37
CA ASP A 299 24.89 -16.98 -4.83
C ASP A 299 25.09 -15.83 -5.84
N PHE A 300 24.03 -15.14 -6.25
CA PHE A 300 24.15 -14.00 -7.14
C PHE A 300 24.93 -12.85 -6.46
N PRO A 301 26.02 -12.32 -7.07
CA PRO A 301 26.94 -11.41 -6.38
C PRO A 301 26.29 -10.10 -5.91
N GLN A 302 26.51 -9.74 -4.64
CA GLN A 302 25.91 -8.54 -4.03
C GLN A 302 26.26 -7.24 -4.78
N ASN A 303 27.51 -7.09 -5.22
CA ASN A 303 27.95 -5.91 -5.98
C ASN A 303 27.22 -5.81 -7.33
N ASP A 304 26.91 -6.94 -7.96
CA ASP A 304 26.14 -6.97 -9.20
C ASP A 304 24.67 -6.60 -8.95
N LYS A 305 24.08 -7.03 -7.83
CA LYS A 305 22.74 -6.59 -7.40
C LYS A 305 22.69 -5.07 -7.21
N ILE A 306 23.70 -4.48 -6.59
CA ILE A 306 23.82 -3.02 -6.44
C ILE A 306 23.96 -2.34 -7.81
N ASN A 307 24.81 -2.86 -8.70
CA ASN A 307 24.98 -2.30 -10.04
C ASN A 307 23.68 -2.33 -10.86
N ILE A 308 22.89 -3.41 -10.74
CA ILE A 308 21.59 -3.55 -11.42
C ILE A 308 20.55 -2.62 -10.78
N PHE A 309 20.56 -2.48 -9.45
CA PHE A 309 19.73 -1.49 -8.76
C PHE A 309 20.05 -0.07 -9.25
N GLU A 310 21.32 0.32 -9.35
CA GLU A 310 21.73 1.63 -9.88
C GLU A 310 21.35 1.82 -11.35
N GLU A 311 21.41 0.77 -12.17
CA GLU A 311 20.93 0.78 -13.56
C GLU A 311 19.42 1.04 -13.62
N CYS A 312 18.63 0.39 -12.76
CA CYS A 312 17.18 0.63 -12.65
C CYS A 312 16.88 2.10 -12.32
N LEU A 313 17.73 2.73 -11.51
CA LEU A 313 17.62 4.14 -11.15
C LEU A 313 18.21 5.09 -12.19
N GLY A 314 19.00 4.60 -13.16
CA GLY A 314 19.71 5.44 -14.12
C GLY A 314 20.84 6.24 -13.49
N LEU A 315 21.42 5.70 -12.42
CA LEU A 315 22.49 6.32 -11.65
C LEU A 315 23.81 5.54 -11.71
N LYS A 316 23.86 4.44 -12.46
CA LYS A 316 25.08 3.67 -12.66
C LYS A 316 26.16 4.56 -13.26
N GLY A 317 27.35 4.56 -12.63
CA GLY A 317 28.46 5.43 -13.03
C GLY A 317 28.29 6.91 -12.64
N HIS A 318 27.27 7.25 -11.84
CA HIS A 318 27.07 8.60 -11.33
C HIS A 318 27.15 8.67 -9.79
N ASN A 319 27.42 7.55 -9.11
CA ASN A 319 27.39 7.44 -7.65
C ASN A 319 28.76 7.20 -7.00
N ASP A 320 29.87 7.47 -7.69
CA ASP A 320 31.22 7.19 -7.16
C ASP A 320 31.46 7.82 -5.79
N ALA A 321 30.97 9.03 -5.57
CA ALA A 321 31.07 9.67 -4.26
C ALA A 321 30.21 9.01 -3.20
N LEU A 322 29.01 8.54 -3.56
CA LEU A 322 28.17 7.77 -2.64
C LEU A 322 28.83 6.42 -2.31
N HIS A 323 29.49 5.76 -3.27
CA HIS A 323 30.24 4.52 -3.04
C HIS A 323 31.38 4.68 -2.05
N VAL A 324 32.10 5.82 -2.07
CA VAL A 324 33.14 6.10 -1.07
C VAL A 324 32.54 6.41 0.30
N LEU A 325 31.39 7.05 0.34
CA LEU A 325 30.71 7.44 1.57
C LEU A 325 29.97 6.30 2.26
N ALA A 326 29.36 5.41 1.49
CA ALA A 326 28.45 4.38 1.96
C ALA A 326 29.00 3.54 3.13
N PRO A 327 30.29 3.14 3.15
CA PRO A 327 30.86 2.40 4.28
C PRO A 327 30.79 3.12 5.64
N ASN A 328 30.68 4.45 5.65
CA ASN A 328 30.67 5.27 6.86
C ASN A 328 29.27 5.82 7.21
N LEU A 329 28.24 5.46 6.43
CA LEU A 329 26.89 5.94 6.62
C LEU A 329 25.96 4.78 7.03
N PRO A 330 24.98 5.03 7.90
CA PRO A 330 23.86 4.12 8.07
C PRO A 330 23.17 3.84 6.73
N GLU A 331 22.81 2.58 6.48
CA GLU A 331 22.27 2.15 5.18
C GLU A 331 20.99 2.91 4.77
N TYR A 332 20.15 3.31 5.73
CA TYR A 332 18.97 4.15 5.47
C TYR A 332 19.32 5.53 4.89
N LEU A 333 20.47 6.12 5.26
CA LEU A 333 20.95 7.37 4.66
C LEU A 333 21.53 7.13 3.26
N VAL A 334 22.14 5.97 3.01
CA VAL A 334 22.61 5.58 1.68
C VAL A 334 21.42 5.43 0.73
N VAL A 335 20.37 4.72 1.14
CA VAL A 335 19.10 4.59 0.40
C VAL A 335 18.45 5.95 0.14
N SER A 336 18.38 6.81 1.16
CA SER A 336 17.88 8.19 0.99
C SER A 336 18.71 8.98 -0.02
N SER A 337 20.03 8.80 -0.02
CA SER A 337 20.94 9.50 -0.94
C SER A 337 20.69 9.10 -2.39
N TYR A 338 20.46 7.81 -2.67
CA TYR A 338 20.04 7.34 -4.00
C TYR A 338 18.74 8.03 -4.46
N LEU A 339 17.75 8.13 -3.58
CA LEU A 339 16.49 8.78 -3.91
C LEU A 339 16.67 10.28 -4.19
N LEU A 340 17.41 10.98 -3.32
CA LEU A 340 17.64 12.42 -3.47
C LEU A 340 18.44 12.72 -4.75
N HIS A 341 19.42 11.89 -5.08
CA HIS A 341 20.17 12.00 -6.33
C HIS A 341 19.25 11.79 -7.54
N TYR A 342 18.39 10.76 -7.51
CA TYR A 342 17.40 10.56 -8.57
C TYR A 342 16.45 11.76 -8.72
N MET A 343 15.88 12.26 -7.63
CA MET A 343 14.95 13.39 -7.63
C MET A 343 15.61 14.64 -8.20
N ALA A 344 16.83 14.96 -7.78
CA ALA A 344 17.58 16.11 -8.30
C ALA A 344 17.81 16.08 -9.82
N ARG A 345 18.09 14.89 -10.36
CA ARG A 345 18.32 14.73 -11.81
C ARG A 345 17.03 14.87 -12.60
N ASN A 346 15.93 14.33 -12.08
CA ASN A 346 14.70 14.10 -12.83
C ASN A 346 13.56 15.09 -12.52
N MET A 347 13.66 15.90 -11.47
CA MET A 347 12.66 16.93 -11.11
C MET A 347 13.21 18.32 -11.41
N ALA A 348 12.84 18.89 -12.55
CA ALA A 348 13.34 20.20 -12.99
C ALA A 348 12.93 21.33 -12.03
N SER A 349 11.76 21.19 -11.41
CA SER A 349 11.21 22.18 -10.48
C SER A 349 11.82 22.11 -9.08
N LEU A 350 12.71 21.15 -8.78
CA LEU A 350 13.33 20.99 -7.46
C LEU A 350 14.39 22.07 -7.21
N THR A 351 14.31 22.74 -6.05
CA THR A 351 15.27 23.79 -5.67
C THR A 351 16.33 23.25 -4.71
N GLN A 352 17.42 24.01 -4.56
CA GLN A 352 18.43 23.75 -3.54
C GLN A 352 17.83 23.69 -2.12
N HIS A 353 16.93 24.62 -1.78
CA HIS A 353 16.27 24.65 -0.47
C HIS A 353 15.47 23.37 -0.21
N ASP A 354 14.80 22.83 -1.23
CA ASP A 354 14.05 21.57 -1.11
C ASP A 354 14.95 20.39 -0.76
N LEU A 355 16.07 20.26 -1.48
CA LEU A 355 17.07 19.21 -1.25
C LEU A 355 17.67 19.34 0.15
N GLU A 356 18.10 20.54 0.54
CA GLU A 356 18.68 20.80 1.85
C GLU A 356 17.71 20.40 2.97
N CYS A 357 16.43 20.77 2.86
CA CYS A 357 15.44 20.42 3.87
C CYS A 357 15.17 18.90 3.94
N LEU A 358 15.17 18.20 2.80
CA LEU A 358 15.01 16.74 2.79
C LEU A 358 16.22 16.03 3.41
N ILE A 359 17.43 16.53 3.14
CA ILE A 359 18.67 16.02 3.74
C ILE A 359 18.65 16.20 5.25
N GLU A 360 18.32 17.41 5.73
CA GLU A 360 18.22 17.63 7.17
C GLU A 360 17.15 16.73 7.80
N CYS A 361 15.99 16.57 7.16
CA CYS A 361 14.95 15.69 7.66
C CYS A 361 15.46 14.24 7.80
N ALA A 362 16.15 13.73 6.77
CA ALA A 362 16.71 12.38 6.78
C ALA A 362 17.71 12.15 7.91
N VAL A 363 18.56 13.14 8.19
CA VAL A 363 19.57 13.08 9.26
C VAL A 363 18.93 13.21 10.64
N TRP A 364 17.93 14.09 10.80
CA TRP A 364 17.29 14.31 12.10
C TRP A 364 16.30 13.22 12.50
N CYS A 365 15.64 12.57 11.53
CA CYS A 365 14.47 11.74 11.79
C CYS A 365 14.72 10.62 12.81
N LYS A 366 15.91 10.01 12.80
CA LYS A 366 16.25 8.94 13.76
C LYS A 366 16.67 9.42 15.14
N ASP A 367 17.24 10.61 15.22
CA ASP A 367 17.86 11.12 16.45
C ASP A 367 16.91 12.00 17.26
N ILE A 368 15.81 12.46 16.65
CA ILE A 368 14.84 13.32 17.31
C ILE A 368 13.85 12.51 18.15
N SER A 369 13.54 12.97 19.35
CA SER A 369 12.56 12.29 20.20
C SER A 369 11.12 12.57 19.75
N VAL A 370 10.25 11.57 19.90
CA VAL A 370 8.80 11.72 19.63
C VAL A 370 8.18 12.82 20.49
N SER A 371 8.62 12.96 21.75
CA SER A 371 8.15 14.03 22.64
C SER A 371 8.49 15.40 22.09
N TYR A 372 9.72 15.59 21.59
CA TYR A 372 10.13 16.84 20.97
C TYR A 372 9.33 17.14 19.70
N ILE A 373 9.08 16.15 18.84
CA ILE A 373 8.24 16.34 17.64
C ILE A 373 6.83 16.82 18.04
N LYS A 374 6.24 16.25 19.10
CA LYS A 374 4.91 16.66 19.60
C LYS A 374 4.87 18.11 20.10
N GLU A 375 5.99 18.60 20.60
CA GLU A 375 6.15 19.98 21.08
C GLU A 375 6.50 20.98 19.97
N LEU A 376 6.80 20.51 18.74
CA LEU A 376 7.03 21.40 17.62
C LEU A 376 5.80 22.30 17.39
N PRO A 377 6.00 23.60 17.09
CA PRO A 377 4.89 24.49 16.82
C PRO A 377 4.03 23.93 15.68
N GLN A 378 2.71 23.95 15.86
CA GLN A 378 1.78 23.62 14.77
C GLN A 378 1.86 24.71 13.71
N VAL A 379 2.72 24.52 12.72
CA VAL A 379 2.91 25.49 11.64
C VAL A 379 1.93 25.20 10.52
N LYS A 380 1.36 26.24 9.92
CA LYS A 380 0.51 26.09 8.73
C LYS A 380 1.34 25.42 7.62
N SER A 381 0.91 24.23 7.19
CA SER A 381 1.62 23.43 6.20
C SER A 381 1.86 24.22 4.90
N LYS A 382 3.10 24.19 4.41
CA LYS A 382 3.46 24.74 3.10
C LYS A 382 3.12 23.71 2.03
N THR A 383 2.28 24.10 1.06
CA THR A 383 1.83 23.21 -0.04
C THR A 383 3.01 22.54 -0.76
N ARG A 384 4.06 23.32 -1.10
CA ARG A 384 5.28 22.79 -1.71
C ARG A 384 5.95 21.70 -0.88
N ALA A 385 6.06 21.89 0.44
CA ALA A 385 6.63 20.89 1.33
C ALA A 385 5.74 19.64 1.43
N VAL A 386 4.40 19.78 1.40
CA VAL A 386 3.48 18.64 1.38
C VAL A 386 3.65 17.82 0.09
N GLU A 387 3.69 18.48 -1.07
CA GLU A 387 3.88 17.80 -2.35
C GLU A 387 5.26 17.13 -2.43
N LEU A 388 6.31 17.79 -1.93
CA LEU A 388 7.66 17.26 -1.89
C LEU A 388 7.77 16.04 -0.97
N ALA A 389 7.14 16.09 0.21
CA ALA A 389 7.02 14.95 1.12
C ALA A 389 6.35 13.75 0.44
N SER A 390 5.28 14.01 -0.32
CA SER A 390 4.57 12.98 -1.08
C SER A 390 5.47 12.34 -2.14
N HIS A 391 6.27 13.14 -2.88
CA HIS A 391 7.24 12.63 -3.85
C HIS A 391 8.32 11.79 -3.19
N TYR A 392 8.87 12.25 -2.07
CA TYR A 392 9.92 11.55 -1.35
C TYR A 392 9.42 10.19 -0.80
N CYS A 393 8.28 10.16 -0.11
CA CYS A 393 7.71 8.91 0.41
C CYS A 393 7.33 7.93 -0.72
N ARG A 394 6.82 8.43 -1.86
CA ARG A 394 6.54 7.59 -3.04
C ARG A 394 7.83 7.06 -3.67
N GLY A 395 8.88 7.87 -3.71
CA GLY A 395 10.20 7.48 -4.16
C GLY A 395 10.78 6.35 -3.30
N LEU A 396 10.71 6.46 -1.98
CA LEU A 396 11.16 5.39 -1.07
C LEU A 396 10.42 4.07 -1.32
N GLN A 397 9.11 4.13 -1.56
CA GLN A 397 8.32 2.93 -1.87
C GLN A 397 8.80 2.27 -3.16
N LEU A 398 9.09 3.08 -4.18
CA LEU A 398 9.58 2.57 -5.46
C LEU A 398 11.00 2.02 -5.36
N LEU A 399 11.87 2.66 -4.58
CA LEU A 399 13.20 2.14 -4.28
C LEU A 399 13.15 0.82 -3.51
N LEU A 400 12.18 0.64 -2.60
CA LEU A 400 11.95 -0.65 -1.94
C LEU A 400 11.51 -1.72 -2.95
N ASN A 401 10.63 -1.40 -3.89
CA ASN A 401 10.29 -2.29 -5.00
C ASN A 401 11.53 -2.63 -5.83
N ALA A 402 12.36 -1.64 -6.17
CA ALA A 402 13.61 -1.86 -6.89
C ALA A 402 14.57 -2.77 -6.12
N ASN A 403 14.69 -2.57 -4.80
CA ASN A 403 15.48 -3.44 -3.92
C ASN A 403 14.99 -4.89 -3.98
N ILE A 404 13.68 -5.13 -3.90
CA ILE A 404 13.12 -6.49 -3.96
C ILE A 404 13.35 -7.14 -5.32
N VAL A 405 13.13 -6.41 -6.41
CA VAL A 405 13.36 -6.90 -7.78
C VAL A 405 14.83 -7.21 -8.02
N CYS A 406 15.74 -6.38 -7.51
CA CYS A 406 17.18 -6.55 -7.66
C CYS A 406 17.79 -7.58 -6.69
N GLY A 407 16.99 -8.41 -6.02
CA GLY A 407 17.50 -9.47 -5.15
C GLY A 407 17.92 -9.01 -3.75
N LYS A 408 17.37 -7.89 -3.28
CA LYS A 408 17.57 -7.27 -1.96
C LYS A 408 19.04 -6.90 -1.67
N PRO A 409 19.68 -6.03 -2.50
CA PRO A 409 21.03 -5.53 -2.24
C PRO A 409 21.18 -4.76 -0.91
N PHE A 410 20.08 -4.25 -0.35
CA PHE A 410 20.02 -3.52 0.92
C PHE A 410 18.97 -4.13 1.86
N ASN A 411 19.09 -3.89 3.16
CA ASN A 411 18.06 -4.24 4.13
C ASN A 411 16.76 -3.48 3.82
N GLN A 412 15.64 -4.19 3.79
CA GLN A 412 14.31 -3.61 3.52
C GLN A 412 13.92 -2.55 4.54
N GLU A 413 14.38 -2.69 5.80
CA GLU A 413 14.13 -1.71 6.84
C GLU A 413 14.69 -0.33 6.47
N SER A 414 15.79 -0.27 5.72
CA SER A 414 16.44 0.98 5.29
C SER A 414 15.57 1.86 4.38
N PHE A 415 14.49 1.32 3.82
CA PHE A 415 13.55 2.06 2.95
C PHE A 415 12.30 2.57 3.69
N ILE A 416 12.11 2.20 4.96
CA ILE A 416 10.94 2.60 5.73
C ILE A 416 11.03 4.11 6.02
N PRO A 417 10.01 4.92 5.66
CA PRO A 417 10.05 6.38 5.80
C PRO A 417 10.35 6.86 7.21
N THR A 418 9.93 6.14 8.25
CA THR A 418 10.20 6.51 9.66
C THR A 418 11.69 6.56 10.02
N ASN A 419 12.57 6.07 9.13
CA ASN A 419 14.02 6.18 9.31
C ASN A 419 14.59 7.50 8.76
N THR A 420 13.90 8.16 7.83
CA THR A 420 14.44 9.33 7.10
C THR A 420 13.44 10.47 6.93
N PHE A 421 12.20 10.31 7.40
CA PHE A 421 11.15 11.29 7.16
C PHE A 421 10.08 11.28 8.23
N ASP A 422 9.82 12.46 8.79
CA ASP A 422 8.63 12.77 9.57
C ASP A 422 8.00 14.06 9.02
N GLY A 423 6.68 14.05 8.82
CA GLY A 423 5.98 15.17 8.18
C GLY A 423 5.97 16.45 9.02
N SER A 424 5.82 16.35 10.33
CA SER A 424 5.81 17.50 11.24
C SER A 424 7.21 18.09 11.40
N LEU A 425 8.22 17.23 11.52
CA LEU A 425 9.61 17.62 11.49
C LEU A 425 9.95 18.33 10.17
N PHE A 426 9.57 17.73 9.04
CA PHE A 426 9.88 18.28 7.73
C PHE A 426 9.25 19.66 7.53
N GLN A 427 7.99 19.86 7.90
CA GLN A 427 7.34 21.17 7.81
C GLN A 427 8.03 22.23 8.68
N SER A 428 8.59 21.83 9.83
CA SER A 428 9.35 22.72 10.72
C SER A 428 10.71 23.07 10.14
N ILE A 429 11.47 22.07 9.64
CA ILE A 429 12.74 22.26 8.93
C ILE A 429 12.54 23.17 7.72
N TYR A 430 11.51 22.92 6.91
CA TYR A 430 11.29 23.64 5.67
C TYR A 430 11.02 25.13 5.87
N GLN A 431 10.49 25.50 7.04
CA GLN A 431 10.15 26.88 7.38
C GLN A 431 11.25 27.59 8.16
N GLU A 432 12.00 26.87 8.99
CA GLU A 432 13.07 27.42 9.82
C GLU A 432 14.35 26.57 9.72
N PRO A 433 14.94 26.40 8.52
CA PRO A 433 16.03 25.44 8.27
C PRO A 433 17.28 25.70 9.12
N LEU A 434 17.53 26.97 9.46
CA LEU A 434 18.67 27.37 10.31
C LEU A 434 18.62 26.76 11.72
N LYS A 435 17.42 26.46 12.25
CA LYS A 435 17.27 25.84 13.57
C LYS A 435 17.68 24.36 13.58
N PHE A 436 17.66 23.71 12.43
CA PHE A 436 17.82 22.28 12.29
C PHE A 436 19.08 21.89 11.51
N GLN A 437 20.14 22.70 11.53
CA GLN A 437 21.36 22.36 10.82
C GLN A 437 22.22 21.37 11.62
N LYS A 438 22.08 20.06 11.33
CA LYS A 438 22.90 19.00 11.95
C LYS A 438 23.97 18.44 11.00
N THR A 439 23.76 18.60 9.71
CA THR A 439 24.64 18.02 8.69
C THR A 439 25.93 18.82 8.47
N SER A 440 27.07 18.13 8.30
CA SER A 440 28.31 18.74 7.85
C SER A 440 28.10 19.49 6.53
N LYS A 441 28.66 20.70 6.41
CA LYS A 441 28.68 21.48 5.16
C LYS A 441 29.21 20.66 3.99
N GLN A 442 30.08 19.69 4.23
CA GLN A 442 30.65 18.82 3.21
C GLN A 442 29.71 17.70 2.76
N PHE A 443 29.00 17.00 3.67
CA PHE A 443 27.99 16.01 3.25
C PHE A 443 26.85 16.66 2.46
N ARG A 444 26.42 17.87 2.90
CA ARG A 444 25.54 18.72 2.10
C ARG A 444 26.14 19.03 0.74
N LYS A 445 27.40 19.48 0.69
CA LYS A 445 28.09 19.79 -0.56
C LYS A 445 28.13 18.57 -1.48
N ILE A 446 28.36 17.36 -0.99
CA ILE A 446 28.42 16.15 -1.84
C ILE A 446 27.05 15.80 -2.41
N LEU A 447 26.00 15.79 -1.60
CA LEU A 447 24.66 15.54 -2.13
C LEU A 447 24.25 16.63 -3.12
N MET A 448 24.67 17.87 -2.88
CA MET A 448 24.49 18.98 -3.82
C MET A 448 25.35 18.81 -5.09
N ASP A 449 26.59 18.36 -5.00
CA ASP A 449 27.48 18.12 -6.14
C ASP A 449 26.97 16.92 -6.97
N LEU A 450 26.51 15.83 -6.31
CA LEU A 450 25.81 14.71 -6.94
C LEU A 450 24.52 15.18 -7.64
N SER A 451 23.73 16.05 -6.99
CA SER A 451 22.52 16.66 -7.57
C SER A 451 22.81 17.54 -8.78
N GLN A 452 23.98 18.21 -8.79
CA GLN A 452 24.45 19.12 -9.83
C GLN A 452 25.21 18.41 -10.96
N SER A 453 25.55 17.13 -10.81
CA SER A 453 26.19 16.26 -11.82
C SER A 453 25.34 15.98 -13.08
N LYS A 454 24.41 16.88 -13.42
CA LYS A 454 23.90 17.05 -14.79
C LYS A 454 25.04 17.31 -15.80
N ALA A 455 26.25 17.66 -15.33
CA ALA A 455 27.47 17.73 -16.12
C ALA A 455 28.59 16.92 -15.45
N GLY A 456 29.14 15.93 -16.17
CA GLY A 456 30.15 14.99 -15.70
C GLY A 456 31.49 15.62 -15.30
N ASN A 457 31.57 16.11 -14.07
CA ASN A 457 32.83 16.33 -13.38
C ASN A 457 32.94 15.32 -12.22
N ASP A 458 33.83 14.34 -12.38
CA ASP A 458 34.11 13.32 -11.37
C ASP A 458 34.71 13.95 -10.11
N LEU A 459 34.13 13.66 -8.95
CA LEU A 459 34.72 14.01 -7.65
C LEU A 459 36.07 13.30 -7.51
N THR A 460 37.14 14.04 -7.19
CA THR A 460 38.49 13.44 -7.17
C THR A 460 38.68 12.54 -5.94
N LYS A 461 39.58 11.55 -6.03
CA LYS A 461 39.94 10.68 -4.90
C LYS A 461 40.38 11.45 -3.64
N ASN A 462 40.97 12.64 -3.80
CA ASN A 462 41.37 13.50 -2.70
C ASN A 462 40.17 14.20 -2.04
N ASP A 463 39.19 14.64 -2.83
CA ASP A 463 37.93 15.18 -2.30
C ASP A 463 37.24 14.11 -1.44
N LEU A 464 37.18 12.88 -1.94
CA LEU A 464 36.53 11.74 -1.30
C LEU A 464 37.22 11.29 0.02
N GLN A 465 38.55 11.41 0.10
CA GLN A 465 39.31 11.14 1.34
C GLN A 465 39.09 12.22 2.41
N GLN A 466 39.07 13.50 2.02
CA GLN A 466 38.79 14.61 2.94
C GLN A 466 37.37 14.49 3.54
N ILE A 467 36.41 14.21 2.67
CA ILE A 467 35.01 13.94 3.02
C ILE A 467 34.87 12.83 4.07
N THR A 468 35.58 11.72 3.90
CA THR A 468 35.52 10.56 4.79
C THR A 468 36.11 10.87 6.17
N SER A 469 37.20 11.63 6.21
CA SER A 469 37.82 12.12 7.45
C SER A 469 36.87 13.02 8.25
N ASP A 470 36.13 13.88 7.56
CA ASP A 470 35.29 14.88 8.20
C ASP A 470 33.94 14.30 8.67
N ILE A 471 33.41 13.26 8.02
CA ILE A 471 32.27 12.47 8.53
C ILE A 471 32.66 11.71 9.81
N GLY A 472 33.90 11.23 9.93
CA GLY A 472 34.41 10.60 11.15
C GLY A 472 34.42 11.50 12.40
N THR A 473 34.27 12.82 12.24
CA THR A 473 34.09 13.78 13.35
C THR A 473 32.64 14.05 13.72
N VAL A 474 31.69 13.62 12.87
CA VAL A 474 30.26 13.57 13.22
C VAL A 474 30.07 12.35 14.12
N SER A 475 30.39 12.52 15.40
CA SER A 475 29.81 11.69 16.44
C SER A 475 28.29 11.74 16.27
N LEU A 476 27.69 10.65 15.76
CA LEU A 476 26.25 10.37 15.87
C LEU A 476 25.83 10.10 17.33
N SER A 477 26.59 10.62 18.31
CA SER A 477 26.26 10.61 19.72
C SER A 477 26.35 12.02 20.29
N LYS A 478 25.19 12.65 20.39
CA LYS A 478 24.57 13.04 21.66
C LYS A 478 23.11 13.39 21.43
#